data_AF-A0A2P5HVB4-F1
#
_entry.id   AF-A0A2P5HVB4-F1
#
_cell.length_a   1.000
_cell.length_b   1.000
_cell.length_c   1.000
_cell.angle_alpha   90.00
_cell.angle_beta   90.00
_cell.angle_gamma   90.00
#
_symmetry.space_group_name_H-M   'P 1'
#
loop_
_entity.id
_entity.type
_entity.pdbx_description
1 polymer ?
#
loop_
_entity_poly.entity_id
_entity_poly.type
_entity_poly.pdbx_seq_one_letter_code
_entity_poly.pdbx_strand_id
1 'polypeptide(L)'
;MLPNTSAYTAILFAVSAGAQKLNRWPEINQSRNTAGNYTDGDINTFEVKPYDVSSDGGTFPMLFETPITISGLYIQCSGDDLITDYVVRGNVGRFSELLAVGRVCGAKGNFTYVPLIDPQTGKPPQTDLWYVDVLGTERSTFTYRINEIWPVFPGDEVVDPKNTSPCPELDSR
;
A
#
# COMPACT_ATOMS: atom_id res chain seq x y z
N MET A 1 14.13 -15.92 -57.72
CA MET A 1 13.61 -16.29 -56.38
C MET A 1 12.84 -15.09 -55.84
N LEU A 2 11.52 -15.23 -55.69
CA LEU A 2 10.63 -14.32 -54.93
C LEU A 2 10.80 -14.60 -53.40
N PRO A 3 10.10 -13.88 -52.52
CA PRO A 3 10.54 -12.71 -51.77
C PRO A 3 10.83 -13.06 -50.29
N ASN A 4 11.50 -12.17 -49.54
CA ASN A 4 11.40 -12.20 -48.08
C ASN A 4 10.84 -10.86 -47.60
N THR A 5 9.52 -10.83 -47.49
CA THR A 5 8.78 -9.90 -46.66
C THR A 5 9.09 -10.22 -45.21
N SER A 6 9.48 -9.23 -44.41
CA SER A 6 8.93 -8.99 -43.06
C SER A 6 9.87 -8.06 -42.29
N ALA A 7 9.46 -6.82 -42.15
CA ALA A 7 9.78 -6.06 -40.95
C ALA A 7 8.50 -5.32 -40.58
N TYR A 8 7.65 -6.01 -39.83
CA TYR A 8 6.66 -5.37 -38.98
C TYR A 8 7.43 -4.41 -38.07
N THR A 9 7.49 -3.14 -38.44
CA THR A 9 7.92 -2.07 -37.54
C THR A 9 6.84 -1.94 -36.49
N ALA A 10 7.08 -2.57 -35.33
CA ALA A 10 6.24 -2.46 -34.15
C ALA A 10 6.08 -0.97 -33.80
N ILE A 11 4.84 -0.52 -33.78
CA ILE A 11 4.43 0.79 -33.28
C ILE A 11 4.80 0.83 -31.80
N LEU A 12 5.83 1.61 -31.46
CA LEU A 12 6.11 2.01 -30.09
C LEU A 12 5.01 3.01 -29.68
N PHE A 13 3.97 2.51 -29.03
CA PHE A 13 3.09 3.34 -28.21
C PHE A 13 3.89 3.78 -26.98
N ALA A 14 4.67 4.85 -27.14
CA ALA A 14 5.09 5.65 -26.01
C ALA A 14 3.85 6.43 -25.53
N VAL A 15 2.97 5.76 -24.79
CA VAL A 15 2.04 6.45 -23.90
C VAL A 15 2.93 7.13 -22.88
N SER A 16 3.09 8.45 -22.98
CA SER A 16 3.61 9.22 -21.88
C SER A 16 2.63 9.00 -20.73
N ALA A 17 2.97 8.11 -19.80
CA ALA A 17 2.29 8.04 -18.53
C ALA A 17 2.40 9.44 -17.93
N GLY A 18 1.29 10.19 -17.94
CA GLY A 18 1.22 11.43 -17.19
C GLY A 18 1.65 11.09 -15.77
N ALA A 19 2.60 11.85 -15.21
CA ALA A 19 3.04 11.62 -13.84
C ALA A 19 1.78 11.59 -12.96
N GLN A 20 1.51 10.44 -12.35
CA GLN A 20 0.29 10.26 -11.57
C GLN A 20 0.29 11.30 -10.45
N LYS A 21 -0.79 12.08 -10.38
CA LYS A 21 -0.98 12.99 -9.25
C LYS A 21 -1.39 12.14 -8.05
N LEU A 22 -0.44 11.87 -7.16
CA LEU A 22 -0.70 11.14 -5.92
C LEU A 22 -1.49 12.02 -4.95
N ASN A 23 -2.49 11.44 -4.28
CA ASN A 23 -3.29 12.17 -3.30
C ASN A 23 -2.51 12.34 -2.01
N ARG A 24 -2.72 13.46 -1.34
CA ARG A 24 -2.30 13.61 0.05
C ARG A 24 -3.35 12.98 0.96
N TRP A 25 -2.94 12.62 2.17
CA TRP A 25 -3.87 12.27 3.22
C TRP A 25 -4.77 13.46 3.55
N PRO A 26 -6.06 13.25 3.89
CA PRO A 26 -6.92 14.32 4.37
C PRO A 26 -6.33 14.87 5.67
N GLU A 27 -6.05 16.17 5.71
CA GLU A 27 -5.64 16.86 6.93
C GLU A 27 -6.90 17.39 7.62
N ILE A 28 -7.38 16.69 8.67
CA ILE A 28 -8.48 17.21 9.49
C ILE A 28 -7.86 17.94 10.69
N ASN A 29 -7.78 19.26 10.57
CA ASN A 29 -7.39 20.13 11.67
C ASN A 29 -8.58 20.29 12.63
N GLN A 30 -8.65 19.46 13.67
CA GLN A 30 -9.66 19.65 14.71
C GLN A 30 -9.19 20.67 15.74
N SER A 31 -9.81 21.85 15.75
CA SER A 31 -9.63 22.81 16.83
C SER A 31 -10.66 22.55 17.93
N ARG A 32 -10.29 21.91 19.07
CA ARG A 32 -10.74 22.33 20.41
C ARG A 32 -10.17 21.59 21.63
N ASN A 33 -9.95 22.42 22.67
CA ASN A 33 -9.93 22.19 24.13
C ASN A 33 -8.66 21.60 24.77
N THR A 34 -7.89 22.49 25.40
CA THR A 34 -6.90 22.28 26.50
C THR A 34 -5.67 21.38 26.27
N ALA A 35 -5.59 20.58 25.21
CA ALA A 35 -4.45 19.65 25.01
C ALA A 35 -3.48 20.02 23.85
N GLY A 36 -3.78 21.04 23.05
CA GLY A 36 -2.96 21.43 21.88
C GLY A 36 -3.65 21.14 20.55
N ASN A 37 -3.04 21.57 19.45
CA ASN A 37 -3.49 21.27 18.10
C ASN A 37 -2.96 19.88 17.70
N TYR A 38 -3.83 19.00 17.22
CA TYR A 38 -3.44 17.74 16.60
C TYR A 38 -4.00 17.72 15.17
N THR A 39 -3.18 17.30 14.22
CA THR A 39 -3.56 17.14 12.81
C THR A 39 -3.88 15.68 12.59
N ASP A 40 -5.16 15.35 12.36
CA ASP A 40 -5.54 14.06 11.80
C ASP A 40 -4.87 13.93 10.42
N GLY A 41 -4.33 12.75 10.09
CA GLY A 41 -3.65 12.53 8.82
C GLY A 41 -2.19 12.98 8.75
N ASP A 42 -1.55 13.35 9.87
CA ASP A 42 -0.08 13.38 9.97
C ASP A 42 0.46 11.96 10.16
N ILE A 43 0.10 11.08 9.22
CA ILE A 43 0.80 9.80 9.10
C ILE A 43 2.23 10.19 8.74
N ASN A 44 3.13 10.06 9.71
CA ASN A 44 4.54 10.08 9.39
C ASN A 44 4.83 8.85 8.53
N THR A 45 4.75 9.02 7.22
CA THR A 45 4.98 7.96 6.25
C THR A 45 6.47 7.65 6.08
N PHE A 46 7.35 8.49 6.65
CA PHE A 46 8.78 8.27 6.75
C PHE A 46 9.09 7.53 8.05
N GLU A 47 8.84 6.23 8.07
CA GLU A 47 9.14 5.39 9.21
C GLU A 47 10.18 4.33 8.86
N VAL A 48 11.17 4.19 9.75
CA VAL A 48 12.24 3.21 9.65
C VAL A 48 12.09 2.26 10.84
N LYS A 49 11.81 0.98 10.58
CA LYS A 49 11.73 -0.04 11.62
C LYS A 49 12.80 -1.10 11.45
N PRO A 50 13.52 -1.48 12.54
CA PRO A 50 14.34 -2.68 12.50
C PRO A 50 13.44 -3.89 12.31
N TYR A 51 13.94 -4.94 11.65
CA TYR A 51 13.24 -6.22 11.64
C TYR A 51 13.16 -6.80 13.04
N ASP A 52 11.94 -7.18 13.42
CA ASP A 52 11.67 -7.83 14.68
C ASP A 52 11.21 -9.27 14.41
N VAL A 53 12.07 -10.22 14.78
CA VAL A 53 11.83 -11.66 14.67
C VAL A 53 10.65 -12.14 15.52
N SER A 54 10.19 -11.35 16.49
CA SER A 54 9.01 -11.67 17.30
C SER A 54 7.69 -11.25 16.65
N SER A 55 7.74 -10.49 15.55
CA SER A 55 6.57 -9.97 14.83
C SER A 55 6.67 -10.14 13.32
N ASP A 56 7.17 -11.28 12.81
CA ASP A 56 7.16 -11.69 11.38
C ASP A 56 7.51 -10.58 10.35
N GLY A 57 8.22 -9.52 10.74
CA GLY A 57 8.23 -8.30 9.93
C GLY A 57 8.33 -6.98 10.68
N GLY A 58 7.84 -5.93 10.01
CA GLY A 58 7.68 -4.59 10.56
C GLY A 58 6.26 -4.08 10.35
N THR A 59 5.60 -3.64 11.44
CA THR A 59 4.23 -3.10 11.41
C THR A 59 4.23 -1.59 11.46
N PHE A 60 3.60 -0.94 10.49
CA PHE A 60 3.49 0.52 10.35
C PHE A 60 2.03 0.94 10.59
N PRO A 61 1.70 1.53 11.76
CA PRO A 61 0.34 1.95 12.06
C PRO A 61 0.00 3.28 11.37
N MET A 62 -1.24 3.38 10.92
CA MET A 62 -1.84 4.60 10.38
C MET A 62 -3.14 4.86 11.15
N LEU A 63 -3.13 5.89 11.98
CA LEU A 63 -4.22 6.26 12.87
C LEU A 63 -4.90 7.53 12.37
N PHE A 64 -6.23 7.50 12.35
CA PHE A 64 -7.07 8.63 12.04
C PHE A 64 -8.04 8.91 13.18
N GLU A 65 -8.48 10.16 13.30
CA GLU A 65 -9.53 10.54 14.27
C GLU A 65 -10.94 10.17 13.77
N THR A 66 -11.09 10.01 12.45
CA THR A 66 -12.36 9.65 11.83
C THR A 66 -12.19 8.53 10.81
N PRO A 67 -13.17 7.60 10.71
CA PRO A 67 -13.08 6.52 9.72
C PRO A 67 -13.11 7.05 8.28
N ILE A 68 -12.09 6.70 7.52
CA ILE A 68 -11.96 7.07 6.10
C ILE A 68 -12.17 5.86 5.20
N THR A 69 -12.76 6.08 4.03
CA THR A 69 -12.90 5.04 3.00
C THR A 69 -11.82 5.23 1.94
N ILE A 70 -10.96 4.23 1.78
CA ILE A 70 -9.92 4.19 0.74
C ILE A 70 -10.04 2.88 -0.04
N SER A 71 -9.80 2.96 -1.35
CA SER A 71 -9.86 1.82 -2.29
C SER A 71 -8.50 1.20 -2.57
N GLY A 72 -7.43 1.87 -2.15
CA GLY A 72 -6.06 1.42 -2.42
C GLY A 72 -5.03 2.27 -1.71
N LEU A 73 -3.78 1.81 -1.73
CA LEU A 73 -2.61 2.59 -1.34
C LEU A 73 -1.54 2.48 -2.43
N TYR A 74 -0.88 3.60 -2.71
CA TYR A 74 0.48 3.56 -3.26
C TYR A 74 1.47 3.57 -2.11
N ILE A 75 2.47 2.69 -2.16
CA ILE A 75 3.51 2.60 -1.14
C ILE A 75 4.86 2.70 -1.82
N GLN A 76 5.69 3.64 -1.35
CA GLN A 76 7.08 3.74 -1.74
C GLN A 76 7.99 3.26 -0.63
N CYS A 77 8.86 2.31 -0.94
CA CYS A 77 9.78 1.69 0.00
C CYS A 77 11.24 1.98 -0.38
N SER A 78 12.16 1.82 0.55
CA SER A 78 13.60 1.78 0.27
C SER A 78 14.30 0.76 1.18
N GLY A 79 15.51 0.36 0.83
CA GLY A 79 16.29 -0.60 1.62
C GLY A 79 17.10 -1.55 0.74
N ASP A 80 18.05 -2.22 1.37
CA ASP A 80 19.09 -3.00 0.68
C ASP A 80 18.54 -4.22 -0.07
N ASP A 81 17.39 -4.77 0.36
CA ASP A 81 16.78 -5.98 -0.19
C ASP A 81 15.37 -5.77 -0.77
N LEU A 82 14.96 -4.51 -1.03
CA LEU A 82 13.69 -4.10 -1.67
C LEU A 82 12.46 -4.91 -1.20
N ILE A 83 11.77 -4.38 -0.19
CA ILE A 83 10.53 -4.90 0.41
C ILE A 83 9.67 -5.72 -0.58
N THR A 84 9.60 -7.03 -0.38
CA THR A 84 9.03 -7.96 -1.36
C THR A 84 7.52 -8.12 -1.21
N ASP A 85 7.03 -8.20 0.03
CA ASP A 85 5.65 -8.55 0.31
C ASP A 85 5.16 -7.76 1.53
N TYR A 86 3.91 -7.30 1.50
CA TYR A 86 3.26 -6.70 2.65
C TYR A 86 1.77 -7.00 2.66
N VAL A 87 1.20 -7.01 3.86
CA VAL A 87 -0.25 -7.11 4.11
C VAL A 87 -0.72 -5.77 4.63
N VAL A 88 -1.84 -5.28 4.12
CA VAL A 88 -2.55 -4.15 4.71
C VAL A 88 -3.71 -4.70 5.51
N ARG A 89 -3.76 -4.36 6.80
CA ARG A 89 -4.89 -4.69 7.67
C ARG A 89 -5.68 -3.44 8.02
N GLY A 90 -6.99 -3.59 8.09
CA GLY A 90 -7.93 -2.55 8.50
C GLY A 90 -8.83 -3.06 9.60
N ASN A 91 -9.21 -2.18 10.53
CA ASN A 91 -10.17 -2.49 11.56
C ASN A 91 -11.60 -2.42 10.99
N VAL A 92 -12.02 -3.48 10.31
CA VAL A 92 -13.24 -3.51 9.46
C VAL A 92 -14.16 -4.71 9.70
N GLY A 93 -13.75 -5.69 10.50
CA GLY A 93 -14.61 -6.85 10.75
C GLY A 93 -15.75 -6.55 11.72
N ARG A 94 -16.71 -7.48 11.79
CA ARG A 94 -17.78 -7.46 12.79
C ARG A 94 -17.16 -7.33 14.20
N PHE A 95 -17.58 -6.31 14.95
CA PHE A 95 -17.00 -5.96 16.27
C PHE A 95 -15.59 -5.37 16.24
N SER A 96 -15.21 -4.69 15.15
CA SER A 96 -13.91 -4.04 15.03
C SER A 96 -12.75 -5.06 15.08
N GLU A 97 -12.85 -6.08 14.23
CA GLU A 97 -11.75 -7.03 14.01
C GLU A 97 -10.73 -6.46 13.00
N LEU A 98 -9.46 -6.72 13.27
CA LEU A 98 -8.36 -6.35 12.38
C LEU A 98 -8.18 -7.41 11.30
N LEU A 99 -8.66 -7.12 10.09
CA LEU A 99 -8.67 -8.07 8.97
C LEU A 99 -7.70 -7.64 7.87
N ALA A 100 -7.12 -8.61 7.17
CA ALA A 100 -6.36 -8.35 5.95
C ALA A 100 -7.31 -7.84 4.85
N VAL A 101 -7.05 -6.64 4.38
CA VAL A 101 -7.87 -5.94 3.37
C VAL A 101 -7.10 -5.71 2.07
N GLY A 102 -5.79 -5.89 2.08
CA GLY A 102 -4.97 -5.82 0.87
C GLY A 102 -3.66 -6.57 1.05
N ARG A 103 -3.05 -6.95 -0.07
CA ARG A 103 -1.76 -7.63 -0.06
C ARG A 103 -0.97 -7.33 -1.32
N VAL A 104 0.33 -7.20 -1.17
CA VAL A 104 1.29 -7.20 -2.28
C VAL A 104 2.26 -8.34 -2.06
N CYS A 105 2.52 -9.09 -3.13
CA CYS A 105 3.45 -10.19 -3.12
C CYS A 105 4.39 -10.10 -4.33
N GLY A 106 5.64 -10.52 -4.16
CA GLY A 106 6.65 -10.56 -5.21
C GLY A 106 6.87 -9.21 -5.89
N ALA A 107 6.94 -8.12 -5.11
CA ALA A 107 7.24 -6.79 -5.61
C ALA A 107 8.64 -6.78 -6.26
N LYS A 108 8.72 -6.22 -7.47
CA LYS A 108 9.96 -6.10 -8.27
C LYS A 108 10.48 -4.66 -8.37
N GLY A 109 9.80 -3.74 -7.69
CA GLY A 109 10.14 -2.33 -7.67
C GLY A 109 9.82 -1.73 -6.31
N ASN A 110 10.31 -0.52 -6.09
CA ASN A 110 10.20 0.19 -4.82
C ASN A 110 8.93 1.05 -4.70
N PHE A 111 8.04 0.99 -5.68
CA PHE A 111 6.76 1.71 -5.72
C PHE A 111 5.68 0.74 -6.16
N THR A 112 4.70 0.49 -5.30
CA THR A 112 3.69 -0.56 -5.50
C THR A 112 2.30 0.00 -5.26
N TYR A 113 1.33 -0.57 -5.95
CA TYR A 113 -0.10 -0.33 -5.70
C TYR A 113 -0.69 -1.55 -5.00
N VAL A 114 -1.47 -1.31 -3.94
CA VAL A 114 -2.26 -2.33 -3.27
C VAL A 114 -3.74 -1.96 -3.32
N PRO A 115 -4.60 -2.74 -3.98
CA PRO A 115 -6.04 -2.56 -3.87
C PRO A 115 -6.51 -3.00 -2.48
N LEU A 116 -7.46 -2.26 -1.92
CA LEU A 116 -8.03 -2.54 -0.60
C LEU A 116 -9.51 -2.93 -0.74
N ILE A 117 -9.85 -4.09 -0.21
CA ILE A 117 -11.20 -4.65 -0.22
C ILE A 117 -11.47 -5.24 1.16
N ASP A 118 -12.55 -4.81 1.78
CA ASP A 118 -13.09 -5.48 2.97
C ASP A 118 -13.54 -6.90 2.57
N PRO A 119 -12.92 -7.97 3.11
CA PRO A 119 -13.23 -9.34 2.73
C PRO A 119 -14.65 -9.76 3.11
N GLN A 120 -15.31 -9.07 4.04
CA GLN A 120 -16.68 -9.39 4.46
C GLN A 120 -17.73 -8.78 3.53
N THR A 121 -17.47 -7.59 2.98
CA THR A 121 -18.46 -6.83 2.19
C THR A 121 -18.12 -6.75 0.70
N GLY A 122 -16.88 -7.03 0.31
CA GLY A 122 -16.39 -6.87 -1.06
C GLY A 122 -16.28 -5.41 -1.51
N LYS A 123 -16.32 -4.45 -0.57
CA LYS A 123 -16.28 -3.01 -0.84
C LYS A 123 -14.98 -2.39 -0.32
N PRO A 124 -14.64 -1.16 -0.76
CA PRO A 124 -13.55 -0.41 -0.14
C PRO A 124 -13.73 -0.31 1.38
N PRO A 125 -12.72 -0.69 2.17
CA PRO A 125 -12.79 -0.65 3.62
C PRO A 125 -12.97 0.79 4.15
N GLN A 126 -13.76 0.94 5.22
CA GLN A 126 -13.89 2.20 5.97
C GLN A 126 -13.42 1.98 7.40
N THR A 127 -12.30 2.62 7.77
CA THR A 127 -11.76 2.49 9.12
C THR A 127 -10.86 3.68 9.46
N ASP A 128 -10.70 3.92 10.75
CA ASP A 128 -9.81 4.91 11.35
C ASP A 128 -8.46 4.30 11.75
N LEU A 129 -8.31 2.98 11.62
CA LEU A 129 -7.12 2.24 12.02
C LEU A 129 -6.66 1.29 10.92
N TRP A 130 -5.46 1.55 10.39
CA TRP A 130 -4.80 0.71 9.41
C TRP A 130 -3.41 0.30 9.87
N TYR A 131 -2.96 -0.84 9.37
CA TYR A 131 -1.59 -1.30 9.52
C TYR A 131 -1.06 -1.75 8.17
N VAL A 132 0.17 -1.37 7.87
CA VAL A 132 0.97 -2.01 6.83
C VAL A 132 1.97 -2.93 7.52
N ASP A 133 1.81 -4.23 7.32
CA ASP A 133 2.71 -5.24 7.85
C ASP A 133 3.61 -5.72 6.73
N VAL A 134 4.87 -5.32 6.80
CA VAL A 134 5.90 -5.82 5.91
C VAL A 134 6.22 -7.24 6.31
N LEU A 135 6.06 -8.19 5.38
CA LEU A 135 6.37 -9.59 5.63
C LEU A 135 7.88 -9.79 5.49
N GLY A 136 8.53 -10.21 6.56
CA GLY A 136 9.96 -10.49 6.53
C GLY A 136 10.26 -11.80 5.81
N THR A 137 11.16 -11.78 4.84
CA THR A 137 11.88 -13.01 4.44
C THR A 137 12.91 -13.32 5.53
N GLU A 138 13.01 -14.57 5.97
CA GLU A 138 13.76 -15.18 7.11
C GLU A 138 15.23 -14.75 7.39
N ARG A 139 15.60 -13.48 7.19
CA ARG A 139 16.96 -12.98 7.32
C ARG A 139 16.94 -11.85 8.33
N SER A 140 17.44 -12.18 9.51
CA SER A 140 17.42 -11.40 10.76
C SER A 140 18.24 -10.09 10.76
N THR A 141 18.49 -9.48 9.61
CA THR A 141 19.40 -8.32 9.47
C THR A 141 18.83 -7.14 8.69
N PHE A 142 17.59 -7.21 8.19
CA PHE A 142 17.02 -6.13 7.39
C PHE A 142 16.42 -4.99 8.21
N THR A 143 16.54 -3.79 7.67
CA THR A 143 15.80 -2.61 8.11
C THR A 143 14.74 -2.30 7.06
N TYR A 144 13.48 -2.20 7.47
CA TYR A 144 12.40 -1.80 6.56
C TYR A 144 12.25 -0.30 6.57
N ARG A 145 12.12 0.28 5.38
CA ARG A 145 11.84 1.70 5.22
C ARG A 145 10.64 1.87 4.32
N ILE A 146 9.58 2.44 4.88
CA ILE A 146 8.53 3.08 4.11
C ILE A 146 8.96 4.54 3.99
N ASN A 147 9.06 5.03 2.76
CA ASN A 147 9.36 6.42 2.49
C ASN A 147 8.07 7.23 2.49
N GLU A 148 7.07 6.76 1.76
CA GLU A 148 5.81 7.49 1.61
C GLU A 148 4.65 6.54 1.29
N ILE A 149 3.45 6.88 1.76
CA ILE A 149 2.20 6.17 1.49
C ILE A 149 1.18 7.20 1.01
N TRP A 150 0.50 6.91 -0.10
CA TRP A 150 -0.57 7.76 -0.63
C TRP A 150 -1.89 6.99 -0.74
N PRO A 151 -3.01 7.59 -0.31
CA PRO A 151 -4.32 6.98 -0.46
C PRO A 151 -4.82 7.04 -1.90
N VAL A 152 -5.57 6.02 -2.27
CA VAL A 152 -6.46 6.02 -3.44
C VAL A 152 -7.89 6.03 -2.93
N PHE A 153 -8.65 7.07 -3.27
CA PHE A 153 -10.05 7.19 -2.88
C PHE A 153 -10.97 6.50 -3.88
N PRO A 154 -12.18 6.10 -3.47
CA PRO A 154 -13.19 5.60 -4.40
C PRO A 154 -13.43 6.58 -5.55
N GLY A 155 -13.25 6.12 -6.79
CA GLY A 155 -13.45 6.92 -8.01
C GLY A 155 -12.18 7.55 -8.59
N ASP A 156 -11.05 7.46 -7.89
CA ASP A 156 -9.77 7.92 -8.43
C ASP A 156 -9.29 7.05 -9.59
N GLU A 157 -8.53 7.66 -10.51
CA GLU A 157 -7.82 6.92 -11.54
C GLU A 157 -6.65 6.13 -10.93
N VAL A 158 -6.62 4.82 -11.22
CA VAL A 158 -5.57 3.92 -10.73
C VAL A 158 -4.60 3.61 -11.86
N VAL A 159 -3.31 3.83 -11.59
CA VAL A 159 -2.20 3.44 -12.46
C VAL A 159 -1.43 2.33 -11.77
N ASP A 160 -1.75 1.08 -12.10
CA ASP A 160 -1.03 -0.08 -11.57
C ASP A 160 0.38 -0.16 -12.19
N PRO A 161 1.47 -0.12 -11.40
CA PRO A 161 2.85 -0.26 -11.89
C PRO A 161 3.16 -1.63 -12.52
N LYS A 162 2.29 -2.64 -12.36
CA LYS A 162 2.44 -4.01 -12.89
C LYS A 162 3.77 -4.67 -12.49
N ASN A 163 4.21 -4.43 -11.26
CA ASN A 163 5.47 -4.90 -10.73
C ASN A 163 5.31 -5.87 -9.55
N THR A 164 4.10 -6.40 -9.35
CA THR A 164 3.76 -7.37 -8.31
C THR A 164 3.37 -8.71 -8.95
N SER A 165 3.29 -9.75 -8.11
CA SER A 165 2.86 -11.09 -8.48
C SER A 165 1.56 -11.43 -7.75
N PRO A 166 0.74 -12.36 -8.27
CA PRO A 166 -0.42 -12.85 -7.54
C PRO A 166 -0.04 -13.37 -6.16
N CYS A 167 -0.78 -12.93 -5.13
CA CYS A 167 -0.61 -13.45 -3.79
C CYS A 167 -1.24 -14.84 -3.67
N PRO A 168 -0.62 -15.77 -2.91
CA PRO A 168 -1.30 -16.99 -2.48
C PRO A 168 -2.57 -16.64 -1.69
N GLU A 169 -3.58 -17.51 -1.78
CA GLU A 169 -4.76 -17.42 -0.91
C GLU A 169 -4.33 -17.42 0.56
N LEU A 170 -4.96 -16.57 1.37
CA LEU A 170 -4.72 -16.54 2.81
C LEU A 170 -5.22 -17.87 3.40
N ASP A 171 -4.32 -18.65 4.03
CA ASP A 171 -4.71 -19.86 4.76
C ASP A 171 -5.66 -19.41 5.89
N SER A 172 -6.89 -19.90 5.87
CA SER A 172 -7.99 -19.44 6.73
C SER A 172 -7.92 -20.00 8.15
N ARG A 173 -6.72 -20.08 8.74
CA ARG A 173 -6.48 -20.72 10.03
C ARG A 173 -6.45 -19.74 11.19
#